data_AF-A0A848Q8J8-F1
#
_entry.id   AF-A0A848Q8J8-F1
#
_cell.length_a   1.000
_cell.length_b   1.000
_cell.length_c   1.000
_cell.angle_alpha   90.00
_cell.angle_beta   90.00
_cell.angle_gamma   90.00
#
_symmetry.space_group_name_H-M   'P 1'
#
loop_
_entity.id
_entity.type
_entity.pdbx_description
1 polymer ?
#
loop_
_entity_poly.entity_id
_entity_poly.type
_entity_poly.pdbx_seq_one_letter_code
_entity_poly.pdbx_strand_id
1 'polypeptide(L)'
;MDKEIKVTNIIHSGPGRRSVAALIDLGIVAAVGLGLFFLLSFFVFEPISRAVPTVDYEAFDNTAQEVMDIQVESGLFYYDEEKKITDIFDDKTEFEDYDSIIQNYYFVYLQTPDLIPPADAQKFTPYWYNVFIYGLPDEQNLYQVSELNARYDIVKNIGATYFQYQVDGSDNKLYDQLAIIKNSHYVNQDPNGELSDSASSALLNYFYNGNLNYTISGVASIYVLTIETDFATRAFFADVYAHYRELAYQVSVWQTLLPELTAIFIVSILAYFVMPLIFKNGKTIGKLVMGIGLVNKLGYDVSIPQLIMRFFFPMVVTIGLLIIGGTAFAIGMGLFVLISYALVIFTKEHKAIHDYLAGTVAVDAKRSVWFKNAKQEAEYTEKINQMPRLDIEKQQPINDTNLEK
;
A
#
# COMPACT_ATOMS: atom_id res chain seq x y z
N MET A 1 63.44 -13.68 19.72
CA MET A 1 62.23 -13.84 18.88
C MET A 1 61.65 -12.46 18.71
N ASP A 2 62.02 -11.76 17.65
CA ASP A 2 61.46 -10.46 17.33
C ASP A 2 59.98 -10.62 17.04
N LYS A 3 59.16 -9.85 17.75
CA LYS A 3 57.71 -9.81 17.56
C LYS A 3 57.49 -9.08 16.24
N GLU A 4 57.11 -9.82 15.20
CA GLU A 4 56.77 -9.27 13.89
C GLU A 4 55.71 -8.16 14.08
N ILE A 5 56.04 -6.93 13.68
CA ILE A 5 55.14 -5.78 13.86
C ILE A 5 53.99 -5.94 12.88
N LYS A 6 52.80 -6.26 13.39
CA LYS A 6 51.59 -6.29 12.56
C LYS A 6 51.16 -4.86 12.25
N VAL A 7 51.36 -4.42 11.01
CA VAL A 7 51.10 -3.04 10.59
C VAL A 7 49.63 -2.81 10.19
N THR A 8 48.91 -3.87 9.83
CA THR A 8 47.47 -3.84 9.58
C THR A 8 46.67 -3.90 10.87
N ASN A 9 45.71 -2.98 11.01
CA ASN A 9 44.76 -2.95 12.12
C ASN A 9 43.35 -2.74 11.58
N ILE A 10 42.54 -3.80 11.57
CA ILE A 10 41.17 -3.76 11.06
C ILE A 10 40.20 -3.72 12.24
N ILE A 11 39.42 -2.64 12.33
CA ILE A 11 38.36 -2.49 13.32
C ILE A 11 37.02 -2.54 12.60
N HIS A 12 36.21 -3.54 12.91
CA HIS A 12 34.88 -3.69 12.32
C HIS A 12 33.97 -2.53 12.71
N SER A 13 33.14 -2.08 11.78
CA SER A 13 32.09 -1.11 12.10
C SER A 13 30.98 -1.81 12.89
N GLY A 14 30.64 -1.29 14.06
CA GLY A 14 29.53 -1.81 14.87
C GLY A 14 28.19 -1.77 14.14
N PRO A 15 27.24 -2.66 14.51
CA PRO A 15 25.98 -2.83 13.80
C PRO A 15 25.13 -1.56 13.79
N GLY A 16 25.07 -0.80 14.89
CA GLY A 16 24.28 0.44 14.96
C GLY A 16 24.71 1.50 13.93
N ARG A 17 26.01 1.72 13.73
CA ARG A 17 26.49 2.68 12.71
C ARG A 17 26.15 2.22 11.30
N ARG A 18 26.14 0.91 11.06
CA ARG A 18 25.76 0.33 9.77
C ARG A 18 24.26 0.45 9.51
N SER A 19 23.43 0.26 10.53
CA SER A 19 21.99 0.49 10.43
C SER A 19 21.68 1.95 10.10
N VAL A 20 22.33 2.91 10.78
CA VAL A 20 22.16 4.34 10.48
C VAL A 20 22.64 4.67 9.05
N ALA A 21 23.79 4.13 8.62
CA ALA A 21 24.26 4.30 7.24
C ALA A 21 23.24 3.77 6.22
N ALA A 22 22.67 2.59 6.46
CA ALA A 22 21.67 2.00 5.59
C ALA A 22 20.37 2.82 5.54
N LEU A 23 19.93 3.38 6.67
CA LEU A 23 18.76 4.27 6.73
C LEU A 23 18.99 5.58 5.96
N ILE A 24 20.20 6.16 6.05
CA ILE A 24 20.58 7.34 5.25
C ILE A 24 20.54 7.00 3.76
N ASP A 25 21.16 5.89 3.36
CA ASP A 25 21.16 5.45 1.96
C ASP A 25 19.72 5.21 1.47
N LEU A 26 18.88 4.57 2.27
CA LEU A 26 17.47 4.30 1.94
C LEU A 26 16.68 5.59 1.77
N GLY A 27 16.84 6.57 2.68
CA GLY A 27 16.16 7.86 2.59
C GLY A 27 16.54 8.63 1.33
N ILE A 28 17.84 8.62 0.96
CA ILE A 28 18.31 9.24 -0.28
C ILE A 28 17.76 8.51 -1.50
N VAL A 29 17.83 7.18 -1.54
CA VAL A 29 17.31 6.37 -2.64
C VAL A 29 15.80 6.58 -2.81
N ALA A 30 15.04 6.64 -1.72
CA ALA A 30 13.60 6.89 -1.77
C ALA A 30 13.30 8.30 -2.29
N ALA A 31 13.98 9.34 -1.79
CA ALA A 31 13.75 10.72 -2.22
C ALA A 31 14.12 10.94 -3.70
N VAL A 32 15.29 10.45 -4.12
CA VAL A 32 15.74 10.56 -5.52
C VAL A 32 14.90 9.66 -6.43
N GLY A 33 14.53 8.46 -5.97
CA GLY A 33 13.66 7.52 -6.67
C GLY A 33 12.29 8.11 -6.94
N LEU A 34 11.66 8.73 -5.93
CA LEU A 34 10.37 9.39 -6.06
C LEU A 34 10.45 10.59 -7.03
N GLY A 35 11.47 11.43 -6.92
CA GLY A 35 11.68 12.53 -7.86
C GLY A 35 11.88 12.05 -9.30
N LEU A 36 12.68 10.99 -9.50
CA LEU A 36 12.90 10.40 -10.81
C LEU A 36 11.63 9.71 -11.35
N PHE A 37 10.84 9.06 -10.49
CA PHE A 37 9.57 8.46 -10.85
C PHE A 37 8.62 9.50 -11.46
N PHE A 38 8.42 10.65 -10.79
CA PHE A 38 7.56 11.71 -11.33
C PHE A 38 8.11 12.29 -12.63
N LEU A 39 9.43 12.50 -12.72
CA LEU A 39 10.05 12.96 -13.96
C LEU A 39 9.83 11.99 -15.12
N LEU A 40 10.02 10.68 -14.88
CA LEU A 40 9.82 9.65 -15.88
C LEU A 40 8.34 9.51 -16.24
N SER A 41 7.44 9.52 -15.27
CA SER A 41 6.00 9.39 -15.49
C SER A 41 5.48 10.52 -16.40
N PHE A 42 5.70 11.78 -16.04
CA PHE A 42 5.14 12.92 -16.76
C PHE A 42 5.89 13.29 -18.04
N PHE A 43 7.23 13.20 -18.07
CA PHE A 43 8.02 13.72 -19.19
C PHE A 43 8.53 12.65 -20.15
N VAL A 44 8.42 11.37 -19.79
CA VAL A 44 8.93 10.27 -20.63
C VAL A 44 7.80 9.30 -20.98
N PHE A 45 7.23 8.61 -19.99
CA PHE A 45 6.33 7.51 -20.26
C PHE A 45 4.93 7.96 -20.69
N GLU A 46 4.35 9.01 -20.09
CA GLU A 46 3.06 9.53 -20.55
C GLU A 46 3.11 10.04 -22.01
N PRO A 47 4.09 10.87 -22.43
CA PRO A 47 4.19 11.28 -23.82
C PRO A 47 4.40 10.11 -24.78
N ILE A 48 5.19 9.10 -24.38
CA ILE A 48 5.38 7.89 -25.17
C ILE A 48 4.08 7.13 -25.30
N SER A 49 3.38 6.85 -24.19
CA SER A 49 2.15 6.06 -24.21
C SER A 49 1.04 6.73 -25.03
N ARG A 50 0.98 8.06 -25.06
CA ARG A 50 0.06 8.82 -25.93
C ARG A 50 0.47 8.81 -27.40
N ALA A 51 1.76 8.65 -27.70
CA ALA A 51 2.28 8.64 -29.08
C ALA A 51 2.27 7.25 -29.72
N VAL A 52 2.24 6.18 -28.92
CA VAL A 52 2.15 4.80 -29.40
C VAL A 52 0.73 4.24 -29.27
N PRO A 53 0.25 3.42 -30.21
CA PRO A 53 -1.10 2.88 -30.19
C PRO A 53 -1.28 1.73 -29.17
N THR A 54 -0.45 1.69 -28.12
CA THR A 54 -0.50 0.63 -27.10
C THR A 54 -1.51 0.91 -26.00
N VAL A 55 -1.91 2.17 -25.83
CA VAL A 55 -2.94 2.59 -24.87
C VAL A 55 -3.94 3.43 -25.65
N ASP A 56 -5.19 2.96 -25.71
CA ASP A 56 -6.28 3.72 -26.30
C ASP A 56 -6.83 4.72 -25.27
N TYR A 57 -6.22 5.90 -25.22
CA TYR A 57 -6.62 6.96 -24.29
C TYR A 57 -8.02 7.51 -24.61
N GLU A 58 -8.41 7.54 -25.89
CA GLU A 58 -9.74 8.00 -26.28
C GLU A 58 -10.80 7.01 -25.81
N ALA A 59 -10.59 5.71 -26.02
CA ALA A 59 -11.47 4.69 -25.45
C ALA A 59 -11.48 4.71 -23.92
N PHE A 60 -10.32 4.93 -23.28
CA PHE A 60 -10.24 5.03 -21.81
C PHE A 60 -11.08 6.19 -21.28
N ASP A 61 -10.90 7.40 -21.83
CA ASP A 61 -11.63 8.60 -21.40
C ASP A 61 -13.14 8.45 -21.68
N ASN A 62 -13.52 7.91 -22.84
CA ASN A 62 -14.92 7.66 -23.19
C ASN A 62 -15.58 6.64 -22.25
N THR A 63 -14.91 5.51 -21.98
CA THR A 63 -15.45 4.48 -21.08
C THR A 63 -15.47 4.95 -19.63
N ALA A 64 -14.49 5.76 -19.21
CA ALA A 64 -14.49 6.38 -17.89
C ALA A 64 -15.68 7.33 -17.72
N GLN A 65 -15.98 8.13 -18.75
CA GLN A 65 -17.17 8.98 -18.77
C GLN A 65 -18.46 8.16 -18.73
N GLU A 66 -18.55 7.09 -19.52
CA GLU A 66 -19.72 6.19 -19.50
C GLU A 66 -19.95 5.55 -18.12
N VAL A 67 -18.89 5.12 -17.43
CA VAL A 67 -18.97 4.63 -16.04
C VAL A 67 -19.54 5.72 -15.11
N MET A 68 -19.03 6.95 -15.23
CA MET A 68 -19.51 8.07 -14.41
C MET A 68 -20.96 8.41 -14.71
N ASP A 69 -21.35 8.43 -15.98
CA ASP A 69 -22.72 8.74 -16.40
C ASP A 69 -23.70 7.70 -15.85
N ILE A 70 -23.41 6.40 -16.02
CA ILE A 70 -24.25 5.32 -15.47
C ILE A 70 -24.37 5.42 -13.94
N GLN A 71 -23.28 5.76 -13.25
CA GLN A 71 -23.29 5.96 -11.80
C GLN A 71 -24.19 7.13 -11.38
N VAL A 72 -24.06 8.28 -12.03
CA VAL A 72 -24.87 9.47 -11.70
C VAL A 72 -26.33 9.25 -12.08
N GLU A 73 -26.61 8.69 -13.26
CA GLU A 73 -27.96 8.40 -13.73
C GLU A 73 -28.69 7.40 -12.84
N SER A 74 -27.96 6.48 -12.20
CA SER A 74 -28.55 5.55 -11.23
C SER A 74 -29.16 6.22 -9.99
N GLY A 75 -28.77 7.48 -9.72
CA GLY A 75 -29.12 8.21 -8.50
C GLY A 75 -28.41 7.71 -7.25
N LEU A 76 -27.62 6.63 -7.34
CA LEU A 76 -26.83 6.10 -6.22
C LEU A 76 -25.53 6.88 -6.01
N PHE A 77 -25.10 7.71 -6.95
CA PHE A 77 -23.87 8.49 -6.87
C PHE A 77 -24.14 9.95 -7.24
N TYR A 78 -23.27 10.86 -6.78
CA TYR A 78 -23.24 12.23 -7.27
C TYR A 78 -21.95 12.51 -8.02
N TYR A 79 -21.98 13.53 -8.88
CA TYR A 79 -20.79 14.05 -9.54
C TYR A 79 -20.17 15.17 -8.70
N ASP A 80 -18.93 14.96 -8.24
CA ASP A 80 -18.14 15.97 -7.56
C ASP A 80 -17.46 16.86 -8.62
N GLU A 81 -17.98 18.08 -8.83
CA GLU A 81 -17.46 19.02 -9.82
C GLU A 81 -16.01 19.46 -9.54
N GLU A 82 -15.60 19.51 -8.27
CA GLU A 82 -14.27 19.95 -7.87
C GLU A 82 -13.23 18.89 -8.23
N LYS A 83 -13.53 17.63 -7.88
CA LYS A 83 -12.65 16.49 -8.14
C LYS A 83 -12.81 15.92 -9.54
N LYS A 84 -13.91 16.22 -10.23
CA LYS A 84 -14.32 15.65 -11.53
C LYS A 84 -14.41 14.13 -11.50
N ILE A 85 -14.98 13.60 -10.43
CA ILE A 85 -15.21 12.16 -10.24
C ILE A 85 -16.63 11.94 -9.72
N THR A 86 -17.12 10.72 -9.82
CA THR A 86 -18.31 10.27 -9.10
C THR A 86 -17.94 9.85 -7.68
N ASP A 87 -18.83 10.13 -6.74
CA ASP A 87 -18.70 9.72 -5.35
C ASP A 87 -20.04 9.27 -4.78
N ILE A 88 -20.00 8.53 -3.67
CA ILE A 88 -21.20 8.09 -2.95
C ILE A 88 -21.69 9.19 -2.03
N PHE A 89 -22.98 9.19 -1.71
CA PHE A 89 -23.51 10.04 -0.65
C PHE A 89 -23.01 9.52 0.70
N ASP A 90 -22.21 10.33 1.39
CA ASP A 90 -21.74 10.08 2.76
C ASP A 90 -22.08 11.22 3.73
N ASP A 91 -22.74 12.26 3.21
CA ASP A 91 -23.02 13.52 3.89
C ASP A 91 -24.44 13.62 4.46
N LYS A 92 -25.34 12.70 4.10
CA LYS A 92 -26.75 12.76 4.53
C LYS A 92 -26.90 12.39 6.00
N THR A 93 -27.73 13.15 6.70
CA THR A 93 -27.97 13.02 8.14
C THR A 93 -29.31 12.36 8.48
N GLU A 94 -30.22 12.26 7.51
CA GLU A 94 -31.55 11.67 7.68
C GLU A 94 -31.60 10.34 6.91
N PHE A 95 -32.29 9.33 7.47
CA PHE A 95 -32.33 8.02 6.80
C PHE A 95 -33.24 8.06 5.57
N GLU A 96 -34.22 8.97 5.58
CA GLU A 96 -35.17 9.23 4.49
C GLU A 96 -34.45 9.64 3.21
N ASP A 97 -33.32 10.36 3.31
CA ASP A 97 -32.51 10.72 2.16
C ASP A 97 -31.96 9.46 1.46
N TYR A 98 -31.37 8.54 2.24
CA TYR A 98 -30.84 7.28 1.72
C TYR A 98 -31.95 6.33 1.24
N ASP A 99 -33.05 6.22 1.99
CA ASP A 99 -34.22 5.44 1.60
C ASP A 99 -34.77 5.94 0.24
N SER A 100 -34.91 7.26 0.08
CA SER A 100 -35.34 7.89 -1.17
C SER A 100 -34.38 7.62 -2.34
N ILE A 101 -33.07 7.69 -2.10
CA ILE A 101 -32.05 7.34 -3.10
C ILE A 101 -32.22 5.89 -3.57
N ILE A 102 -32.37 4.95 -2.63
CA ILE A 102 -32.54 3.53 -2.95
C ILE A 102 -33.88 3.26 -3.65
N GLN A 103 -34.95 3.93 -3.21
CA GLN A 103 -36.26 3.84 -3.87
C GLN A 103 -36.20 4.36 -5.32
N ASN A 104 -35.55 5.50 -5.56
CA ASN A 104 -35.37 6.03 -6.91
C ASN A 104 -34.60 5.04 -7.80
N TYR A 105 -33.57 4.39 -7.27
CA TYR A 105 -32.84 3.36 -7.99
C TYR A 105 -33.76 2.20 -8.44
N TYR A 106 -34.58 1.64 -7.54
CA TYR A 106 -35.45 0.49 -7.86
C TYR A 106 -36.72 0.85 -8.66
N PHE A 107 -37.36 1.97 -8.33
CA PHE A 107 -38.68 2.34 -8.89
C PHE A 107 -38.60 3.28 -10.08
N VAL A 108 -37.47 3.96 -10.29
CA VAL A 108 -37.30 4.89 -11.41
C VAL A 108 -36.20 4.38 -12.32
N TYR A 109 -34.97 4.27 -11.82
CA TYR A 109 -33.83 3.95 -12.67
C TYR A 109 -33.95 2.56 -13.29
N LEU A 110 -34.13 1.50 -12.50
CA LEU A 110 -34.28 0.13 -13.02
C LEU A 110 -35.58 -0.11 -13.82
N GLN A 111 -36.51 0.84 -13.84
CA GLN A 111 -37.68 0.81 -14.72
C GLN A 111 -37.40 1.42 -16.10
N THR A 112 -36.23 2.03 -16.30
CA THR A 112 -35.82 2.60 -17.58
C THR A 112 -35.75 1.49 -18.64
N PRO A 113 -36.34 1.69 -19.83
CA PRO A 113 -36.26 0.72 -20.91
C PRO A 113 -34.81 0.33 -21.20
N ASP A 114 -34.62 -0.95 -21.57
CA ASP A 114 -33.35 -1.52 -22.02
C ASP A 114 -32.22 -1.65 -20.97
N LEU A 115 -32.36 -1.12 -19.75
CA LEU A 115 -31.39 -1.36 -18.67
C LEU A 115 -31.40 -2.81 -18.17
N ILE A 116 -32.59 -3.36 -17.96
CA ILE A 116 -32.80 -4.73 -17.52
C ILE A 116 -34.01 -5.34 -18.24
N PRO A 117 -34.14 -6.68 -18.28
CA PRO A 117 -35.31 -7.31 -18.87
C PRO A 117 -36.62 -6.79 -18.23
N PRO A 118 -37.66 -6.46 -19.02
CA PRO A 118 -38.91 -5.92 -18.49
C PRO A 118 -39.58 -6.81 -17.42
N ALA A 119 -39.43 -8.13 -17.53
CA ALA A 119 -39.93 -9.08 -16.54
C ALA A 119 -39.21 -8.98 -15.19
N ASP A 120 -37.95 -8.53 -15.17
CA ASP A 120 -37.21 -8.27 -13.94
C ASP A 120 -37.55 -6.91 -13.36
N ALA A 121 -37.69 -5.87 -14.19
CA ALA A 121 -38.11 -4.54 -13.76
C ALA A 121 -39.47 -4.56 -13.05
N GLN A 122 -40.44 -5.31 -13.59
CA GLN A 122 -41.78 -5.45 -13.00
C GLN A 122 -41.79 -6.10 -11.60
N LYS A 123 -40.69 -6.73 -11.16
CA LYS A 123 -40.59 -7.28 -9.81
C LYS A 123 -40.44 -6.19 -8.75
N PHE A 124 -39.87 -5.05 -9.09
CA PHE A 124 -39.62 -3.94 -8.15
C PHE A 124 -40.91 -3.17 -7.87
N THR A 125 -41.73 -3.78 -7.02
CA THR A 125 -42.99 -3.23 -6.52
C THR A 125 -42.81 -2.72 -5.08
N PRO A 126 -43.75 -1.91 -4.56
CA PRO A 126 -43.76 -1.58 -3.13
C PRO A 126 -43.74 -2.82 -2.23
N TYR A 127 -44.45 -3.88 -2.62
CA TYR A 127 -44.40 -5.15 -1.89
C TYR A 127 -43.01 -5.79 -1.88
N TRP A 128 -42.33 -5.80 -3.02
CA TRP A 128 -40.94 -6.27 -3.10
C TRP A 128 -40.04 -5.46 -2.19
N TYR A 129 -40.14 -4.13 -2.22
CA TYR A 129 -39.32 -3.24 -1.39
C TYR A 129 -39.57 -3.49 0.10
N ASN A 130 -40.83 -3.68 0.49
CA ASN A 130 -41.23 -4.03 1.85
C ASN A 130 -40.56 -5.32 2.35
N VAL A 131 -40.45 -6.33 1.48
CA VAL A 131 -39.86 -7.63 1.83
C VAL A 131 -38.34 -7.61 1.76
N PHE A 132 -37.75 -7.04 0.70
CA PHE A 132 -36.32 -7.15 0.38
C PHE A 132 -35.47 -6.00 0.90
N ILE A 133 -36.06 -4.84 1.17
CA ILE A 133 -35.37 -3.67 1.71
C ILE A 133 -35.82 -3.38 3.14
N TYR A 134 -37.12 -3.30 3.43
CA TYR A 134 -37.60 -3.09 4.80
C TYR A 134 -37.65 -4.37 5.67
N GLY A 135 -37.46 -5.55 5.08
CA GLY A 135 -37.32 -6.81 5.81
C GLY A 135 -38.60 -7.38 6.39
N LEU A 136 -39.77 -6.96 5.88
CA LEU A 136 -41.06 -7.52 6.29
C LEU A 136 -41.23 -8.98 5.82
N PRO A 137 -42.11 -9.76 6.48
CA PRO A 137 -42.42 -11.12 6.04
C PRO A 137 -43.17 -11.12 4.70
N ASP A 138 -42.92 -12.14 3.88
CA ASP A 138 -43.66 -12.38 2.63
C ASP A 138 -45.02 -13.03 2.93
N GLU A 139 -46.00 -12.22 3.33
CA GLU A 139 -47.34 -12.68 3.71
C GLU A 139 -48.22 -13.10 2.52
N GLN A 140 -47.90 -12.61 1.32
CA GLN A 140 -48.55 -13.00 0.07
C GLN A 140 -47.96 -14.28 -0.55
N ASN A 141 -46.86 -14.80 -0.01
CA ASN A 141 -46.15 -16.00 -0.51
C ASN A 141 -45.76 -15.87 -1.99
N LEU A 142 -45.27 -14.68 -2.39
CA LEU A 142 -44.85 -14.41 -3.77
C LEU A 142 -43.43 -14.88 -4.07
N TYR A 143 -42.61 -15.09 -3.06
CA TYR A 143 -41.18 -15.36 -3.21
C TYR A 143 -40.80 -16.76 -2.70
N GLN A 144 -39.84 -17.38 -3.38
CA GLN A 144 -39.30 -18.66 -2.95
C GLN A 144 -38.41 -18.48 -1.71
N VAL A 145 -38.30 -19.54 -0.90
CA VAL A 145 -37.44 -19.55 0.29
C VAL A 145 -35.98 -19.19 -0.04
N SER A 146 -35.48 -19.61 -1.21
CA SER A 146 -34.13 -19.26 -1.66
C SER A 146 -33.96 -17.75 -1.90
N GLU A 147 -34.98 -17.08 -2.43
CA GLU A 147 -34.95 -15.63 -2.67
C GLU A 147 -35.01 -14.87 -1.33
N LEU A 148 -35.88 -15.30 -0.41
CA LEU A 148 -35.99 -14.71 0.92
C LEU A 148 -34.70 -14.87 1.75
N ASN A 149 -33.96 -15.97 1.54
CA ASN A 149 -32.67 -16.23 2.18
C ASN A 149 -31.53 -15.40 1.57
N ALA A 150 -31.65 -15.03 0.29
CA ALA A 150 -30.68 -14.19 -0.41
C ALA A 150 -30.76 -12.71 -0.02
N ARG A 151 -31.80 -12.29 0.72
CA ARG A 151 -31.89 -10.96 1.33
C ARG A 151 -30.65 -10.66 2.18
N TYR A 152 -30.30 -9.38 2.23
CA TYR A 152 -29.23 -8.87 3.08
C TYR A 152 -29.42 -9.29 4.54
N ASP A 153 -28.32 -9.61 5.23
CA ASP A 153 -28.39 -10.06 6.62
C ASP A 153 -29.00 -8.99 7.54
N ILE A 154 -28.69 -7.71 7.29
CA ILE A 154 -29.28 -6.59 8.04
C ILE A 154 -30.80 -6.51 7.82
N VAL A 155 -31.29 -6.79 6.61
CA VAL A 155 -32.71 -6.84 6.27
C VAL A 155 -33.40 -7.98 7.03
N LYS A 156 -32.85 -9.20 6.96
CA LYS A 156 -33.43 -10.39 7.60
C LYS A 156 -33.53 -10.27 9.11
N ASN A 157 -32.51 -9.67 9.74
CA ASN A 157 -32.38 -9.67 11.19
C ASN A 157 -32.99 -8.44 11.86
N ILE A 158 -33.00 -7.29 11.18
CA ILE A 158 -33.29 -6.00 11.82
C ILE A 158 -34.47 -5.28 11.16
N GLY A 159 -34.69 -5.42 9.85
CA GLY A 159 -35.68 -4.61 9.12
C GLY A 159 -37.09 -4.62 9.72
N ALA A 160 -37.63 -5.81 10.01
CA ALA A 160 -38.95 -5.97 10.63
C ALA A 160 -39.08 -5.38 12.04
N THR A 161 -37.99 -4.94 12.68
CA THR A 161 -38.05 -4.23 13.96
C THR A 161 -38.48 -2.78 13.77
N TYR A 162 -38.19 -2.16 12.62
CA TYR A 162 -38.48 -0.75 12.34
C TYR A 162 -39.77 -0.54 11.57
N PHE A 163 -40.07 -1.43 10.61
CA PHE A 163 -41.16 -1.21 9.66
C PHE A 163 -42.38 -2.09 9.95
N GLN A 164 -43.54 -1.68 9.45
CA GLN A 164 -44.78 -2.46 9.40
C GLN A 164 -45.59 -2.13 8.15
N TYR A 165 -46.36 -3.11 7.66
CA TYR A 165 -47.30 -2.87 6.57
C TYR A 165 -48.31 -1.80 6.98
N GLN A 166 -48.64 -0.90 6.05
CA GLN A 166 -49.77 0.00 6.21
C GLN A 166 -51.07 -0.80 6.25
N VAL A 167 -52.06 -0.28 6.96
CA VAL A 167 -53.41 -0.87 7.00
C VAL A 167 -54.45 0.16 6.59
N ASP A 168 -55.52 -0.31 5.96
CA ASP A 168 -56.70 0.52 5.72
C ASP A 168 -57.49 0.75 7.02
N GLY A 169 -58.56 1.55 6.94
CA GLY A 169 -59.46 1.80 8.08
C GLY A 169 -60.24 0.57 8.60
N SER A 170 -59.99 -0.61 8.04
CA SER A 170 -60.57 -1.90 8.43
C SER A 170 -59.48 -2.93 8.82
N ASP A 171 -58.26 -2.47 9.13
CA ASP A 171 -57.10 -3.29 9.47
C ASP A 171 -56.59 -4.23 8.36
N ASN A 172 -57.01 -4.05 7.11
CA ASN A 172 -56.48 -4.82 5.99
C ASN A 172 -55.13 -4.24 5.54
N LYS A 173 -54.12 -5.09 5.34
CA LYS A 173 -52.79 -4.67 4.91
C LYS A 173 -52.79 -4.16 3.46
N LEU A 174 -52.23 -2.98 3.26
CA LEU A 174 -52.04 -2.33 1.96
C LEU A 174 -50.69 -2.73 1.37
N TYR A 175 -50.64 -3.92 0.78
CA TYR A 175 -49.39 -4.49 0.26
C TYR A 175 -48.81 -3.76 -0.96
N ASP A 176 -49.65 -3.02 -1.68
CA ASP A 176 -49.30 -2.18 -2.81
C ASP A 176 -48.72 -0.81 -2.39
N GLN A 177 -48.62 -0.55 -1.10
CA GLN A 177 -48.02 0.66 -0.54
C GLN A 177 -46.72 0.35 0.21
N LEU A 178 -45.81 1.32 0.26
CA LEU A 178 -44.59 1.21 1.04
C LEU A 178 -44.92 1.11 2.53
N ALA A 179 -44.15 0.29 3.25
CA ALA A 179 -44.28 0.16 4.68
C ALA A 179 -44.03 1.49 5.39
N ILE A 180 -44.60 1.62 6.57
CA ILE A 180 -44.37 2.76 7.46
C ILE A 180 -43.53 2.31 8.66
N ILE A 181 -42.87 3.27 9.29
CA ILE A 181 -42.18 3.05 10.54
C ILE A 181 -43.21 2.72 11.63
N LYS A 182 -42.90 1.78 12.52
CA LYS A 182 -43.78 1.43 13.63
C LYS A 182 -43.96 2.61 14.59
N ASN A 183 -45.19 2.81 15.04
CA ASN A 183 -45.54 3.87 16.00
C ASN A 183 -44.65 3.86 17.26
N SER A 184 -44.15 2.68 17.69
CA SER A 184 -43.25 2.55 18.85
C SER A 184 -41.94 3.35 18.75
N HIS A 185 -41.55 3.76 17.55
CA HIS A 185 -40.30 4.49 17.28
C HIS A 185 -40.48 6.01 17.29
N TYR A 186 -41.71 6.50 17.28
CA TYR A 186 -42.06 7.91 17.36
C TYR A 186 -42.16 8.40 18.81
N VAL A 187 -41.86 9.68 19.02
CA VAL A 187 -42.10 10.35 20.30
C VAL A 187 -43.59 10.30 20.63
N ASN A 188 -43.93 9.89 21.85
CA ASN A 188 -45.31 9.67 22.30
C ASN A 188 -46.13 8.66 21.46
N GLN A 189 -45.47 7.87 20.60
CA GLN A 189 -46.11 6.94 19.67
C GLN A 189 -47.07 7.61 18.67
N ASP A 190 -46.85 8.90 18.36
CA ASP A 190 -47.60 9.64 17.35
C ASP A 190 -46.92 9.49 15.98
N PRO A 191 -47.52 8.79 15.01
CA PRO A 191 -46.94 8.60 13.67
C PRO A 191 -46.84 9.89 12.84
N ASN A 192 -47.48 10.99 13.28
CA ASN A 192 -47.32 12.31 12.67
C ASN A 192 -46.27 13.17 13.40
N GLY A 193 -45.68 12.65 14.47
CA GLY A 193 -44.67 13.33 15.28
C GLY A 193 -43.24 13.02 14.82
N GLU A 194 -42.26 13.49 15.60
CA GLU A 194 -40.86 13.21 15.36
C GLU A 194 -40.47 11.78 15.80
N LEU A 195 -39.50 11.18 15.13
CA LEU A 195 -38.87 9.95 15.60
C LEU A 195 -38.09 10.21 16.88
N SER A 196 -38.04 9.22 17.77
CA SER A 196 -37.11 9.28 18.89
C SER A 196 -35.66 9.30 18.40
N ASP A 197 -34.77 10.02 19.10
CA ASP A 197 -33.33 10.10 18.73
C ASP A 197 -32.68 8.73 18.51
N SER A 198 -33.05 7.76 19.35
CA SER A 198 -32.58 6.38 19.26
C SER A 198 -33.07 5.70 17.97
N ALA A 199 -34.34 5.87 17.63
CA ALA A 199 -34.91 5.31 16.40
C ALA A 199 -34.34 5.99 15.15
N SER A 200 -34.23 7.32 15.14
CA SER A 200 -33.61 8.07 14.04
C SER A 200 -32.17 7.59 13.81
N SER A 201 -31.35 7.51 14.87
CA SER A 201 -29.97 7.03 14.75
C SER A 201 -29.90 5.57 14.27
N ALA A 202 -30.81 4.72 14.73
CA ALA A 202 -30.83 3.31 14.35
C ALA A 202 -31.28 3.09 12.90
N LEU A 203 -32.29 3.84 12.44
CA LEU A 203 -32.75 3.86 11.06
C LEU A 203 -31.70 4.45 10.12
N LEU A 204 -31.01 5.52 10.54
CA LEU A 204 -29.88 6.05 9.80
C LEU A 204 -28.84 4.96 9.64
N ASN A 205 -28.37 4.33 10.73
CA ASN A 205 -27.39 3.24 10.64
C ASN A 205 -27.85 2.02 9.83
N TYR A 206 -29.16 1.77 9.78
CA TYR A 206 -29.73 0.72 8.94
C TYR A 206 -29.51 1.03 7.45
N PHE A 207 -29.82 2.26 7.03
CA PHE A 207 -29.66 2.70 5.64
C PHE A 207 -28.24 3.11 5.26
N TYR A 208 -27.54 3.79 6.16
CA TYR A 208 -26.15 4.22 6.03
C TYR A 208 -25.45 4.40 7.39
N ASN A 209 -24.29 3.75 7.56
CA ASN A 209 -23.52 3.80 8.81
C ASN A 209 -22.06 4.26 8.62
N GLY A 210 -21.71 4.80 7.44
CA GLY A 210 -20.35 5.22 7.11
C GLY A 210 -19.32 4.09 6.98
N ASN A 211 -19.71 2.82 7.16
CA ASN A 211 -18.79 1.70 7.11
C ASN A 211 -18.68 1.12 5.68
N LEU A 212 -17.77 1.71 4.90
CA LEU A 212 -17.46 1.25 3.54
C LEU A 212 -16.55 0.01 3.52
N ASN A 213 -15.99 -0.39 4.67
CA ASN A 213 -15.04 -1.51 4.78
C ASN A 213 -15.58 -2.64 5.67
N TYR A 214 -16.89 -2.91 5.55
CA TYR A 214 -17.58 -3.90 6.37
C TYR A 214 -17.05 -5.33 6.20
N THR A 215 -16.34 -5.63 5.11
CA THR A 215 -15.68 -6.92 4.86
C THR A 215 -14.55 -7.23 5.85
N ILE A 216 -13.92 -6.21 6.44
CA ILE A 216 -12.85 -6.35 7.44
C ILE A 216 -13.46 -6.30 8.85
N SER A 217 -14.45 -5.43 9.07
CA SER A 217 -15.15 -5.32 10.35
C SER A 217 -16.48 -4.59 10.23
N GLY A 218 -17.52 -5.08 10.89
CA GLY A 218 -18.79 -4.39 11.07
C GLY A 218 -19.93 -4.95 10.21
N VAL A 219 -21.00 -4.17 10.06
CA VAL A 219 -22.20 -4.53 9.30
C VAL A 219 -22.34 -3.53 8.16
N ALA A 220 -22.60 -4.02 6.94
CA ALA A 220 -22.90 -3.17 5.82
C ALA A 220 -24.29 -2.53 5.98
N SER A 221 -24.43 -1.28 5.55
CA SER A 221 -25.71 -0.59 5.48
C SER A 221 -26.44 -0.93 4.17
N ILE A 222 -27.76 -0.71 4.11
CA ILE A 222 -28.55 -1.01 2.89
C ILE A 222 -27.98 -0.28 1.68
N TYR A 223 -27.68 1.02 1.78
CA TYR A 223 -27.20 1.81 0.66
C TYR A 223 -25.89 1.26 0.06
N VAL A 224 -24.93 0.90 0.92
CA VAL A 224 -23.67 0.27 0.47
C VAL A 224 -23.93 -1.09 -0.18
N LEU A 225 -24.83 -1.91 0.39
CA LEU A 225 -25.17 -3.21 -0.19
C LEU A 225 -25.87 -3.07 -1.55
N THR A 226 -26.78 -2.11 -1.70
CA THR A 226 -27.42 -1.81 -3.00
C THR A 226 -26.37 -1.46 -4.05
N ILE A 227 -25.34 -0.68 -3.71
CA ILE A 227 -24.25 -0.37 -4.62
C ILE A 227 -23.43 -1.62 -4.97
N GLU A 228 -22.90 -2.31 -3.97
CA GLU A 228 -21.88 -3.34 -4.19
C GLU A 228 -22.43 -4.68 -4.67
N THR A 229 -23.60 -5.07 -4.16
CA THR A 229 -24.14 -6.42 -4.40
C THR A 229 -25.21 -6.42 -5.48
N ASP A 230 -25.84 -5.28 -5.74
CA ASP A 230 -26.88 -5.16 -6.74
C ASP A 230 -26.38 -4.36 -7.95
N PHE A 231 -26.23 -3.03 -7.84
CA PHE A 231 -25.82 -2.16 -8.95
C PHE A 231 -24.52 -2.62 -9.63
N ALA A 232 -23.46 -2.84 -8.86
CA ALA A 232 -22.13 -3.20 -9.40
C ALA A 232 -22.10 -4.56 -10.11
N THR A 233 -23.11 -5.41 -9.89
CA THR A 233 -23.19 -6.75 -10.50
C THR A 233 -24.16 -6.81 -11.68
N ARG A 234 -24.90 -5.73 -11.97
CA ARG A 234 -25.81 -5.67 -13.12
C ARG A 234 -25.01 -5.65 -14.43
N ALA A 235 -25.47 -6.40 -15.42
CA ALA A 235 -24.78 -6.55 -16.70
C ALA A 235 -24.48 -5.21 -17.39
N PHE A 236 -25.44 -4.27 -17.41
CA PHE A 236 -25.26 -2.95 -18.04
C PHE A 236 -24.08 -2.16 -17.45
N PHE A 237 -23.78 -2.33 -16.17
CA PHE A 237 -22.66 -1.64 -15.51
C PHE A 237 -21.40 -2.52 -15.50
N ALA A 238 -21.54 -3.80 -15.15
CA ALA A 238 -20.42 -4.73 -15.00
C ALA A 238 -19.59 -4.87 -16.30
N ASP A 239 -20.25 -4.89 -17.46
CA ASP A 239 -19.58 -5.01 -18.76
C ASP A 239 -18.76 -3.74 -19.08
N VAL A 240 -19.35 -2.55 -18.91
CA VAL A 240 -18.69 -1.25 -19.12
C VAL A 240 -17.54 -1.08 -18.13
N TYR A 241 -17.78 -1.39 -16.85
CA TYR A 241 -16.77 -1.27 -15.81
C TYR A 241 -15.60 -2.25 -16.02
N ALA A 242 -15.86 -3.47 -16.52
CA ALA A 242 -14.82 -4.41 -16.88
C ALA A 242 -13.94 -3.87 -18.03
N HIS A 243 -14.55 -3.25 -19.04
CA HIS A 243 -13.81 -2.61 -20.14
C HIS A 243 -12.96 -1.44 -19.65
N TYR A 244 -13.54 -0.55 -18.83
CA TYR A 244 -12.82 0.54 -18.19
C TYR A 244 -11.62 0.03 -17.39
N ARG A 245 -11.78 -1.03 -16.59
CA ARG A 245 -10.70 -1.59 -15.78
C ARG A 245 -9.54 -2.14 -16.60
N GLU A 246 -9.82 -2.75 -17.76
CA GLU A 246 -8.77 -3.23 -18.67
C GLU A 246 -7.97 -2.05 -19.23
N LEU A 247 -8.64 -0.99 -19.69
CA LEU A 247 -7.99 0.22 -20.19
C LEU A 247 -7.22 0.95 -19.06
N ALA A 248 -7.80 1.06 -17.87
CA ALA A 248 -7.17 1.63 -16.68
C ALA A 248 -5.90 0.87 -16.29
N TYR A 249 -5.91 -0.47 -16.41
CA TYR A 249 -4.73 -1.28 -16.17
C TYR A 249 -3.61 -0.95 -17.16
N GLN A 250 -3.92 -0.79 -18.45
CA GLN A 250 -2.94 -0.40 -19.47
C GLN A 250 -2.36 0.98 -19.19
N VAL A 251 -3.22 1.97 -18.88
CA VAL A 251 -2.79 3.32 -18.48
C VAL A 251 -1.87 3.25 -17.26
N SER A 252 -2.24 2.48 -16.23
CA SER A 252 -1.45 2.31 -15.00
C SER A 252 -0.10 1.65 -15.24
N VAL A 253 -0.01 0.66 -16.14
CA VAL A 253 1.28 0.04 -16.51
C VAL A 253 2.23 1.10 -17.07
N TRP A 254 1.74 1.96 -17.96
CA TRP A 254 2.55 2.99 -18.61
C TRP A 254 2.89 4.17 -17.72
N GLN A 255 1.92 4.68 -16.97
CA GLN A 255 2.09 5.92 -16.20
C GLN A 255 2.61 5.69 -14.77
N THR A 256 2.48 4.46 -14.25
CA THR A 256 2.87 4.12 -12.88
C THR A 256 3.94 3.04 -12.85
N LEU A 257 3.63 1.83 -13.31
CA LEU A 257 4.49 0.67 -13.09
C LEU A 257 5.85 0.79 -13.81
N LEU A 258 5.85 1.12 -15.10
CA LEU A 258 7.08 1.24 -15.90
C LEU A 258 8.00 2.38 -15.41
N PRO A 259 7.48 3.60 -15.13
CA PRO A 259 8.27 4.66 -14.50
C PRO A 259 8.84 4.25 -13.15
N GLU A 260 8.06 3.59 -12.30
CA GLU A 260 8.48 3.18 -10.96
C GLU A 260 9.63 2.18 -11.03
N LEU A 261 9.47 1.10 -11.82
CA LEU A 261 10.51 0.09 -12.01
C LEU A 261 11.77 0.69 -12.61
N THR A 262 11.62 1.60 -13.58
CA THR A 262 12.75 2.29 -14.22
C THR A 262 13.48 3.21 -13.24
N ALA A 263 12.73 3.98 -12.44
CA ALA A 263 13.30 4.86 -11.42
C ALA A 263 14.06 4.09 -10.35
N ILE A 264 13.43 3.04 -9.79
CA ILE A 264 14.05 2.17 -8.79
C ILE A 264 15.33 1.54 -9.35
N PHE A 265 15.30 1.05 -10.60
CA PHE A 265 16.46 0.44 -11.24
C PHE A 265 17.61 1.44 -11.42
N ILE A 266 17.34 2.62 -12.00
CA ILE A 266 18.35 3.66 -12.22
C ILE A 266 18.95 4.11 -10.89
N VAL A 267 18.12 4.46 -9.91
CA VAL A 267 18.60 4.95 -8.61
C VAL A 267 19.35 3.88 -7.85
N SER A 268 18.92 2.61 -7.91
CA SER A 268 19.64 1.50 -7.29
C SER A 268 21.02 1.28 -7.90
N ILE A 269 21.14 1.36 -9.23
CA ILE A 269 22.44 1.30 -9.92
C ILE A 269 23.32 2.47 -9.49
N LEU A 270 22.78 3.68 -9.51
CA LEU A 270 23.55 4.86 -9.12
C LEU A 270 24.03 4.74 -7.67
N ALA A 271 23.15 4.33 -6.76
CA ALA A 271 23.42 4.32 -5.34
C ALA A 271 24.31 3.18 -4.86
N TYR A 272 24.08 1.97 -5.37
CA TYR A 272 24.71 0.76 -4.86
C TYR A 272 25.77 0.17 -5.80
N PHE A 273 25.90 0.69 -7.02
CA PHE A 273 26.94 0.28 -7.95
C PHE A 273 27.87 1.43 -8.34
N VAL A 274 27.34 2.51 -8.93
CA VAL A 274 28.15 3.62 -9.45
C VAL A 274 28.83 4.38 -8.33
N MET A 275 28.11 4.75 -7.27
CA MET A 275 28.70 5.48 -6.13
C MET A 275 29.83 4.69 -5.45
N PRO A 276 29.70 3.39 -5.13
CA PRO A 276 30.79 2.57 -4.62
C PRO A 276 32.01 2.43 -5.55
N LEU A 277 31.84 2.60 -6.87
CA LEU A 277 32.96 2.62 -7.81
C LEU A 277 33.69 3.97 -7.81
N ILE A 278 32.93 5.07 -7.70
CA ILE A 278 33.49 6.43 -7.66
C ILE A 278 34.17 6.71 -6.31
N PHE A 279 33.50 6.36 -5.21
CA PHE A 279 34.04 6.55 -3.87
C PHE A 279 34.98 5.40 -3.51
N LYS A 280 36.26 5.74 -3.26
CA LYS A 280 37.27 4.76 -2.83
C LYS A 280 36.75 3.89 -1.69
N ASN A 281 37.06 2.60 -1.78
CA ASN A 281 36.70 1.58 -0.78
C ASN A 281 35.20 1.29 -0.71
N GLY A 282 34.49 1.30 -1.84
CA GLY A 282 33.13 0.74 -1.95
C GLY A 282 32.08 1.46 -1.12
N LYS A 283 32.24 2.77 -0.93
CA LYS A 283 31.40 3.56 -0.02
C LYS A 283 30.13 4.04 -0.74
N THR A 284 29.01 3.91 -0.06
CA THR A 284 27.76 4.63 -0.36
C THR A 284 27.74 5.96 0.40
N ILE A 285 26.76 6.82 0.18
CA ILE A 285 26.67 8.12 0.87
C ILE A 285 26.54 7.92 2.38
N GLY A 286 25.62 7.07 2.82
CA GLY A 286 25.42 6.74 4.23
C GLY A 286 26.69 6.19 4.87
N LYS A 287 27.43 5.32 4.18
CA LYS A 287 28.73 4.83 4.66
C LYS A 287 29.77 5.94 4.74
N LEU A 288 29.78 6.86 3.77
CA LEU A 288 30.68 8.02 3.79
C LEU A 288 30.40 8.90 5.01
N VAL A 289 29.13 9.25 5.26
CA VAL A 289 28.69 10.04 6.43
C VAL A 289 29.07 9.34 7.73
N MET A 290 28.84 8.03 7.82
CA MET A 290 29.13 7.26 9.04
C MET A 290 30.62 6.89 9.23
N GLY A 291 31.49 7.27 8.28
CA GLY A 291 32.92 6.97 8.33
C GLY A 291 33.23 5.48 8.17
N ILE A 292 32.41 4.76 7.41
CA ILE A 292 32.54 3.32 7.17
C ILE A 292 33.30 3.09 5.85
N GLY A 293 34.29 2.22 5.87
CA GLY A 293 35.04 1.74 4.70
C GLY A 293 34.73 0.29 4.39
N LEU A 294 35.22 -0.17 3.24
CA LEU A 294 35.14 -1.56 2.83
C LEU A 294 36.52 -2.12 2.50
N VAL A 295 36.82 -3.29 3.06
CA VAL A 295 38.02 -4.08 2.75
C VAL A 295 37.59 -5.48 2.30
N ASN A 296 38.46 -6.18 1.60
CA ASN A 296 38.27 -7.60 1.30
C ASN A 296 38.52 -8.46 2.55
N LYS A 297 38.21 -9.76 2.47
CA LYS A 297 38.39 -10.71 3.58
C LYS A 297 39.83 -10.84 4.10
N LEU A 298 40.82 -10.43 3.31
CA LEU A 298 42.23 -10.43 3.69
C LEU A 298 42.66 -9.11 4.35
N GLY A 299 41.76 -8.12 4.43
CA GLY A 299 42.05 -6.81 5.00
C GLY A 299 42.73 -5.84 4.03
N TYR A 300 42.60 -6.03 2.72
CA TYR A 300 43.09 -5.08 1.70
C TYR A 300 41.94 -4.35 1.00
N ASP A 301 42.27 -3.40 0.13
CA ASP A 301 41.29 -2.73 -0.73
C ASP A 301 40.39 -3.74 -1.48
N VAL A 302 39.12 -3.37 -1.62
CA VAL A 302 38.15 -4.14 -2.41
C VAL A 302 38.42 -4.03 -3.89
N SER A 303 38.28 -5.14 -4.61
CA SER A 303 38.39 -5.16 -6.07
C SER A 303 37.05 -4.87 -6.75
N ILE A 304 37.09 -4.41 -8.00
CA ILE A 304 35.89 -4.13 -8.80
C ILE A 304 34.97 -5.36 -8.92
N PRO A 305 35.47 -6.60 -9.18
CA PRO A 305 34.60 -7.79 -9.19
C PRO A 305 33.86 -8.02 -7.87
N GLN A 306 34.47 -7.68 -6.72
CA GLN A 306 33.78 -7.78 -5.44
C GLN A 306 32.65 -6.77 -5.34
N LEU A 307 32.85 -5.54 -5.82
CA LEU A 307 31.79 -4.52 -5.88
C LEU A 307 30.65 -4.94 -6.81
N ILE A 308 30.98 -5.51 -7.98
CA ILE A 308 30.00 -6.08 -8.91
C ILE A 308 29.18 -7.17 -8.21
N MET A 309 29.82 -8.14 -7.55
CA MET A 309 29.10 -9.22 -6.85
C MET A 309 28.18 -8.72 -5.75
N ARG A 310 28.58 -7.67 -5.01
CA ARG A 310 27.73 -7.05 -3.98
C ARG A 310 26.44 -6.46 -4.54
N PHE A 311 26.47 -5.94 -5.76
CA PHE A 311 25.32 -5.33 -6.42
C PHE A 311 24.48 -6.37 -7.18
N PHE A 312 25.13 -7.22 -7.99
CA PHE A 312 24.44 -8.17 -8.85
C PHE A 312 23.76 -9.31 -8.10
N PHE A 313 24.33 -9.79 -6.98
CA PHE A 313 23.70 -10.89 -6.26
C PHE A 313 22.31 -10.52 -5.71
N PRO A 314 22.15 -9.43 -4.94
CA PRO A 314 20.82 -8.98 -4.51
C PRO A 314 19.90 -8.71 -5.71
N MET A 315 20.41 -8.11 -6.78
CA MET A 315 19.63 -7.84 -8.00
C MET A 315 19.08 -9.12 -8.64
N VAL A 316 19.89 -10.17 -8.79
CA VAL A 316 19.43 -11.47 -9.34
C VAL A 316 18.37 -12.11 -8.46
N VAL A 317 18.54 -12.04 -7.13
CA VAL A 317 17.53 -12.54 -6.18
C VAL A 317 16.23 -11.75 -6.33
N THR A 318 16.30 -10.42 -6.39
CA THR A 318 15.12 -9.56 -6.57
C THR A 318 14.41 -9.83 -7.90
N ILE A 319 15.15 -9.95 -9.01
CA ILE A 319 14.57 -10.27 -10.33
C ILE A 319 13.93 -11.67 -10.31
N GLY A 320 14.61 -12.66 -9.75
CA GLY A 320 14.06 -14.02 -9.63
C GLY A 320 12.77 -14.05 -8.82
N LEU A 321 12.70 -13.32 -7.71
CA LEU A 321 11.48 -13.17 -6.91
C LEU A 321 10.39 -12.40 -7.65
N LEU A 322 10.77 -11.37 -8.42
CA LEU A 322 9.82 -10.54 -9.18
C LEU A 322 9.16 -11.35 -10.30
N ILE A 323 9.89 -12.25 -10.95
CA ILE A 323 9.35 -13.20 -11.95
C ILE A 323 8.30 -14.13 -11.33
N ILE A 324 8.49 -14.56 -10.08
CA ILE A 324 7.49 -15.38 -9.36
C ILE A 324 6.26 -14.53 -9.00
N GLY A 325 6.47 -13.26 -8.61
CA GLY A 325 5.42 -12.28 -8.39
C GLY A 325 4.56 -12.50 -7.14
N GLY A 326 3.59 -11.61 -6.96
CA GLY A 326 2.55 -11.69 -5.92
C GLY A 326 3.07 -11.80 -4.48
N THR A 327 2.35 -12.55 -3.65
CA THR A 327 2.69 -12.76 -2.23
C THR A 327 4.06 -13.42 -2.03
N ALA A 328 4.48 -14.26 -2.98
CA ALA A 328 5.79 -14.91 -2.93
C ALA A 328 6.94 -13.90 -3.06
N PHE A 329 6.80 -12.87 -3.91
CA PHE A 329 7.76 -11.77 -3.98
C PHE A 329 7.87 -11.05 -2.62
N ALA A 330 6.74 -10.67 -2.03
CA ALA A 330 6.72 -9.94 -0.76
C ALA A 330 7.35 -10.74 0.39
N ILE A 331 6.95 -12.00 0.57
CA ILE A 331 7.52 -12.89 1.59
C ILE A 331 9.01 -13.14 1.31
N GLY A 332 9.37 -13.43 0.06
CA GLY A 332 10.74 -13.70 -0.34
C GLY A 332 11.67 -12.52 -0.08
N MET A 333 11.25 -11.31 -0.45
CA MET A 333 12.01 -10.08 -0.19
C MET A 333 12.10 -9.79 1.31
N GLY A 334 11.00 -9.96 2.05
CA GLY A 334 10.99 -9.80 3.50
C GLY A 334 11.97 -10.73 4.20
N LEU A 335 11.96 -12.02 3.84
CA LEU A 335 12.90 -13.01 4.37
C LEU A 335 14.34 -12.71 3.96
N PHE A 336 14.59 -12.32 2.71
CA PHE A 336 15.94 -11.98 2.24
C PHE A 336 16.54 -10.82 3.04
N VAL A 337 15.78 -9.74 3.23
CA VAL A 337 16.20 -8.57 4.03
C VAL A 337 16.37 -8.96 5.50
N LEU A 338 15.43 -9.72 6.07
CA LEU A 338 15.47 -10.16 7.47
C LEU A 338 16.71 -11.00 7.76
N ILE A 339 17.00 -12.01 6.93
CA ILE A 339 18.18 -12.87 7.08
C ILE A 339 19.46 -12.03 6.93
N SER A 340 19.51 -11.14 5.94
CA SER A 340 20.64 -10.25 5.73
C SER A 340 20.92 -9.37 6.95
N TYR A 341 19.87 -8.81 7.55
CA TYR A 341 19.98 -7.97 8.72
C TYR A 341 20.33 -8.76 9.99
N ALA A 342 19.72 -9.94 10.18
CA ALA A 342 20.05 -10.83 11.29
C ALA A 342 21.53 -11.22 11.28
N LEU A 343 22.11 -11.51 10.11
CA LEU A 343 23.54 -11.77 9.99
C LEU A 343 24.39 -10.57 10.41
N VAL A 344 23.98 -9.34 10.09
CA VAL A 344 24.69 -8.13 10.54
C VAL A 344 24.68 -8.00 12.06
N ILE A 345 23.55 -8.27 12.72
CA ILE A 345 23.42 -8.13 14.18
C ILE A 345 24.15 -9.24 14.93
N PHE A 346 23.90 -10.49 14.56
CA PHE A 346 24.26 -11.64 15.39
C PHE A 346 25.63 -12.25 15.06
N THR A 347 26.24 -11.92 13.91
CA THR A 347 27.57 -12.45 13.56
C THR A 347 28.69 -11.54 14.09
N LYS A 348 29.80 -12.15 14.54
CA LYS A 348 30.97 -11.43 15.08
C LYS A 348 31.60 -10.46 14.07
N GLU A 349 31.53 -10.81 12.79
CA GLU A 349 32.11 -9.99 11.71
C GLU A 349 31.13 -8.93 11.20
N HIS A 350 29.89 -8.95 11.69
CA HIS A 350 28.79 -8.09 11.26
C HIS A 350 28.73 -8.02 9.74
N LYS A 351 28.47 -9.13 9.04
CA LYS A 351 28.42 -9.17 7.57
C LYS A 351 26.98 -9.38 7.09
N ALA A 352 26.59 -8.63 6.07
CA ALA A 352 25.35 -8.89 5.35
C ALA A 352 25.55 -10.05 4.35
N ILE A 353 24.47 -10.64 3.80
CA ILE A 353 24.57 -11.76 2.83
C ILE A 353 25.49 -11.38 1.64
N HIS A 354 25.30 -10.17 1.10
CA HIS A 354 26.11 -9.69 -0.02
C HIS A 354 27.58 -9.45 0.35
N ASP A 355 27.89 -9.17 1.63
CA ASP A 355 29.27 -9.04 2.10
C ASP A 355 29.97 -10.42 2.13
N TYR A 356 29.24 -11.46 2.57
CA TYR A 356 29.74 -12.84 2.60
C TYR A 356 30.08 -13.34 1.19
N LEU A 357 29.17 -13.18 0.25
CA LEU A 357 29.35 -13.65 -1.13
C LEU A 357 30.45 -12.90 -1.87
N ALA A 358 30.57 -11.59 -1.65
CA ALA A 358 31.64 -10.79 -2.25
C ALA A 358 32.98 -10.93 -1.51
N GLY A 359 33.02 -11.59 -0.35
CA GLY A 359 34.23 -11.70 0.48
C GLY A 359 34.73 -10.34 0.95
N THR A 360 33.82 -9.48 1.42
CA THR A 360 34.10 -8.11 1.86
C THR A 360 33.66 -7.87 3.30
N VAL A 361 34.22 -6.84 3.94
CA VAL A 361 34.01 -6.52 5.35
C VAL A 361 33.88 -5.01 5.52
N ALA A 362 32.86 -4.58 6.26
CA ALA A 362 32.68 -3.18 6.64
C ALA A 362 33.55 -2.82 7.85
N VAL A 363 34.34 -1.76 7.74
CA VAL A 363 35.32 -1.35 8.76
C VAL A 363 35.13 0.11 9.15
N ASP A 364 35.52 0.47 10.37
CA ASP A 364 35.63 1.87 10.79
C ASP A 364 36.84 2.49 10.07
N ALA A 365 36.59 3.35 9.09
CA ALA A 365 37.64 3.91 8.25
C ALA A 365 38.56 4.89 9.01
N LYS A 366 38.11 5.44 10.15
CA LYS A 366 38.92 6.36 10.95
C LYS A 366 39.85 5.60 11.90
N ARG A 367 39.45 4.41 12.34
CA ARG A 367 40.20 3.60 13.32
C ARG A 367 41.01 2.47 12.69
N SER A 368 40.73 2.13 11.43
CA SER A 368 41.41 1.04 10.73
C SER A 368 42.55 1.53 9.86
N VAL A 369 43.58 0.70 9.73
CA VAL A 369 44.72 0.87 8.82
C VAL A 369 44.82 -0.36 7.94
N TRP A 370 44.77 -0.16 6.62
CA TRP A 370 44.87 -1.21 5.62
C TRP A 370 45.65 -0.77 4.38
N PHE A 371 46.03 -1.74 3.56
CA PHE A 371 46.83 -1.53 2.36
C PHE A 371 46.04 -1.93 1.11
N LYS A 372 46.52 -1.50 -0.07
CA LYS A 372 45.93 -1.88 -1.36
C LYS A 372 46.06 -3.38 -1.63
N ASN A 373 47.17 -3.99 -1.22
CA ASN A 373 47.48 -5.40 -1.39
C ASN A 373 48.65 -5.83 -0.49
N ALA A 374 48.91 -7.13 -0.44
CA ALA A 374 49.99 -7.74 0.35
C ALA A 374 51.39 -7.21 -0.01
N LYS A 375 51.63 -6.86 -1.29
CA LYS A 375 52.93 -6.30 -1.72
C LYS A 375 53.19 -4.95 -1.06
N GLN A 376 52.19 -4.07 -1.06
CA GLN A 376 52.30 -2.76 -0.43
C GLN A 376 52.47 -2.85 1.09
N GLU A 377 51.80 -3.81 1.74
CA GLU A 377 51.99 -4.08 3.17
C GLU A 377 53.44 -4.53 3.46
N ALA A 378 53.99 -5.44 2.66
CA ALA A 378 55.36 -5.91 2.80
C ALA A 378 56.39 -4.78 2.63
N GLU A 379 56.25 -3.97 1.56
CA GLU A 379 57.11 -2.80 1.33
C GLU A 379 57.06 -1.79 2.47
N TYR A 380 55.89 -1.58 3.07
CA TYR A 380 55.74 -0.65 4.19
C TYR A 380 56.30 -1.22 5.50
N THR A 381 56.14 -2.53 5.72
CA THR A 381 56.68 -3.24 6.90
C THR A 381 58.20 -3.25 6.88
N GLU A 382 58.80 -3.48 5.71
CA GLU A 382 60.25 -3.39 5.51
C GLU A 382 60.77 -1.97 5.83
N LYS A 383 60.09 -0.93 5.33
CA LYS A 383 60.43 0.46 5.66
C LYS A 383 60.37 0.75 7.15
N ILE A 384 59.36 0.26 7.86
CA ILE A 384 59.26 0.41 9.33
C ILE A 384 60.42 -0.30 10.04
N ASN A 385 60.75 -1.52 9.62
CA ASN A 385 61.83 -2.29 10.23
C ASN A 385 63.22 -1.66 10.00
N GLN A 386 63.38 -0.88 8.93
CA GLN A 386 64.61 -0.12 8.62
C GLN A 386 64.67 1.25 9.31
N MET A 387 63.58 1.75 9.90
CA MET A 387 63.61 3.01 10.65
C MET A 387 64.36 2.81 11.99
N PRO A 388 65.27 3.73 12.37
CA PRO A 388 65.92 3.66 13.67
C PRO A 388 64.85 3.68 14.76
N ARG A 389 64.89 2.69 15.67
CA ARG A 389 64.00 2.67 16.83
C ARG A 389 64.31 3.92 17.65
N LEU A 390 63.35 4.84 17.71
CA LEU A 390 63.40 5.94 18.68
C LEU A 390 63.25 5.31 20.06
N ASP A 391 64.34 5.33 20.84
CA ASP A 391 64.29 4.99 22.25
C ASP A 391 63.40 6.05 22.92
N ILE A 392 62.15 5.69 23.19
CA ILE A 392 61.29 6.51 24.04
C ILE A 392 61.88 6.39 25.43
N GLU A 393 62.62 7.41 25.83
CA GLU A 393 63.14 7.61 27.17
C GLU A 393 61.97 7.42 28.16
N LYS A 394 62.03 6.36 28.97
CA LYS A 394 61.03 6.11 30.01
C LYS A 394 60.97 7.37 30.88
N GLN A 395 59.79 7.97 30.98
CA GLN A 395 59.53 9.07 31.92
C GLN A 395 60.08 8.69 33.30
N GLN A 396 61.02 9.50 33.79
CA GLN A 396 61.50 9.38 35.16
C GLN A 396 60.31 9.56 36.12
N PRO A 397 60.23 8.76 37.20
CA PRO A 397 59.19 8.95 38.20
C PRO A 397 59.31 10.35 38.80
N ILE A 398 58.17 11.04 38.90
CA ILE A 398 58.06 12.36 39.54
C ILE A 398 58.50 12.20 41.00
N ASN A 399 59.55 12.93 41.39
CA ASN A 399 59.98 13.01 42.78
C ASN A 399 59.01 13.91 43.56
N ASP A 400 58.21 13.31 44.45
CA ASP A 400 57.34 13.98 45.42
C ASP A 400 58.16 14.64 46.52
N THR A 401 58.84 15.77 46.23
CA THR A 401 59.60 16.51 47.27
C THR A 401 59.37 18.02 47.30
N ASN A 402 58.34 18.56 46.65
CA ASN A 402 58.04 19.99 46.73
C ASN A 402 56.53 20.29 46.89
N LEU A 403 55.91 19.68 47.91
CA LEU A 403 54.61 20.10 48.44
C LEU A 403 54.73 20.42 49.94
N GLU A 404 55.65 21.31 50.28
CA GLU A 404 55.55 22.14 51.49
C GLU A 404 56.03 23.55 51.16
N LYS A 405 55.06 24.43 50.87
CA LYS A 405 55.00 25.83 51.32
C LYS A 405 53.69 26.48 50.94
#